data_AF-A0A5J6XVX2-F1
#
_entry.id   AF-A0A5J6XVX2-F1
#
_cell.length_a   1.000
_cell.length_b   1.000
_cell.length_c   1.000
_cell.angle_alpha   90.00
_cell.angle_beta   90.00
_cell.angle_gamma   90.00
#
_symmetry.space_group_name_H-M   'P 1'
#
loop_
_entity.id
_entity.type
_entity.pdbx_description
1 polymer ?
#
loop_
_entity_poly.entity_id
_entity_poly.type
_entity_poly.pdbx_seq_one_letter_code
_entity_poly.pdbx_strand_id
1 'polypeptide(L)'
;MHYLTGWGDLIMPTSVITPTYAHQLWWAIVGQSGPYEKRLSSRNTRRNKGKKIRIHLYLDKDVVGALRAEGYNISALANKLLWEHLERVRVMKSVVREMVDRAGFEPAASALRGISISDLYKDYGNEYYNWLKGRVTERTARDYVSALEKLCARYRLATLSEIKEAIESVGKSEKYVKGLRSFISFLVESDVLDSTTADVIKRVLKPKRSMPRQVFITDIELREAYKALVSKWGFEAEVLLKTLIFSGIRLTQAVDFLNTVDKSKFYIVNDLVVRYPGMSFSKGHKRVFWIYLPRDFADKLVRLEISYDEARRRTRYGKVSANTIRKWHYTFLLKNNVPGEVADFIQGRAQKNIGERHYANLTILADEWYSKIVDELKRVLEGG
;
A
#
# COMPACT_ATOMS: atom_id res chain seq x y z
N MET A 1 12.41 -7.20 -56.04
CA MET A 1 12.88 -8.26 -56.97
C MET A 1 14.11 -8.90 -56.34
N HIS A 2 14.18 -10.17 -55.94
CA HIS A 2 13.21 -11.29 -55.75
C HIS A 2 13.65 -12.00 -54.43
N TYR A 3 12.78 -12.31 -53.46
CA TYR A 3 12.02 -13.57 -53.26
C TYR A 3 12.81 -14.86 -53.54
N LEU A 4 13.22 -15.64 -52.51
CA LEU A 4 12.60 -16.89 -51.95
C LEU A 4 12.43 -18.02 -53.00
N THR A 5 12.87 -19.29 -52.89
CA THR A 5 13.18 -20.26 -51.79
C THR A 5 14.42 -21.14 -52.16
N GLY A 6 14.87 -22.24 -51.51
CA GLY A 6 14.60 -22.90 -50.20
C GLY A 6 14.57 -24.45 -50.24
N TRP A 7 15.09 -25.14 -49.20
CA TRP A 7 15.19 -26.62 -48.96
C TRP A 7 16.19 -27.40 -49.86
N GLY A 8 16.99 -28.38 -49.38
CA GLY A 8 17.33 -28.83 -48.02
C GLY A 8 17.83 -30.29 -48.00
N ASP A 9 18.92 -30.62 -47.28
CA ASP A 9 19.31 -32.01 -46.97
C ASP A 9 20.30 -32.14 -45.78
N LEU A 10 20.37 -33.35 -45.21
CA LEU A 10 21.03 -33.87 -43.97
C LEU A 10 22.48 -33.35 -43.68
N ILE A 11 23.05 -33.34 -42.46
CA ILE A 11 23.17 -34.40 -41.41
C ILE A 11 23.36 -33.79 -39.99
N MET A 12 22.88 -34.48 -38.94
CA MET A 12 23.09 -34.24 -37.47
C MET A 12 24.23 -35.12 -36.92
N PRO A 13 24.99 -34.78 -35.84
CA PRO A 13 24.43 -34.71 -34.48
C PRO A 13 25.08 -33.76 -33.43
N THR A 14 24.54 -33.81 -32.22
CA THR A 14 24.70 -32.96 -31.02
C THR A 14 25.97 -33.17 -30.17
N SER A 15 26.49 -32.11 -29.52
CA SER A 15 27.16 -32.22 -28.21
C SER A 15 27.18 -30.92 -27.34
N VAL A 16 26.59 -31.05 -26.15
CA VAL A 16 26.90 -30.47 -24.82
C VAL A 16 27.80 -29.20 -24.70
N ILE A 17 27.27 -28.18 -23.99
CA ILE A 17 28.05 -27.08 -23.39
C ILE A 17 28.26 -27.38 -21.89
N THR A 18 29.50 -27.25 -21.39
CA THR A 18 29.87 -27.49 -19.97
C THR A 18 30.20 -26.19 -19.20
N PRO A 19 30.07 -26.16 -17.86
CA PRO A 19 30.19 -24.92 -17.08
C PRO A 19 31.56 -24.75 -16.39
N THR A 20 32.43 -23.90 -16.92
CA THR A 20 33.79 -23.68 -16.35
C THR A 20 34.04 -22.32 -15.70
N TYR A 21 33.06 -21.41 -15.68
CA TYR A 21 33.21 -20.04 -15.12
C TYR A 21 32.58 -19.82 -13.74
N ALA A 22 31.86 -20.80 -13.19
CA ALA A 22 31.25 -20.69 -11.84
C ALA A 22 32.24 -20.93 -10.68
N HIS A 23 33.44 -21.48 -10.95
CA HIS A 23 34.32 -22.00 -9.91
C HIS A 23 35.33 -20.99 -9.33
N GLN A 24 35.47 -19.80 -9.93
CA GLN A 24 36.49 -18.81 -9.52
C GLN A 24 35.99 -17.76 -8.49
N LEU A 25 34.68 -17.59 -8.29
CA LEU A 25 34.13 -16.64 -7.32
C LEU A 25 33.85 -17.25 -5.93
N TRP A 26 33.81 -18.58 -5.80
CA TRP A 26 33.51 -19.25 -4.53
C TRP A 26 34.73 -19.39 -3.59
N TRP A 27 35.95 -19.34 -4.15
CA TRP A 27 37.21 -19.45 -3.39
C TRP A 27 37.62 -18.19 -2.61
N ALA A 28 36.92 -17.07 -2.77
CA ALA A 28 37.21 -15.81 -2.07
C ALA A 28 36.46 -15.65 -0.72
N ILE A 29 35.45 -16.48 -0.45
CA ILE A 29 34.56 -16.33 0.73
C ILE A 29 34.87 -17.38 1.82
N VAL A 30 35.46 -18.52 1.46
CA VAL A 30 35.84 -19.58 2.43
C VAL A 30 37.33 -19.46 2.78
N GLY A 31 37.62 -18.57 3.74
CA GLY A 31 38.96 -18.44 4.33
C GLY A 31 39.45 -19.73 4.97
N GLN A 32 40.75 -19.98 4.87
CA GLN A 32 41.40 -21.23 5.24
C GLN A 32 41.14 -21.65 6.70
N SER A 33 40.82 -22.93 6.91
CA SER A 33 40.90 -23.60 8.21
C SER A 33 41.78 -24.84 8.08
N GLY A 34 43.08 -24.67 8.31
CA GLY A 34 44.06 -25.77 8.26
C GLY A 34 43.83 -26.83 9.35
N PRO A 35 44.45 -28.03 9.25
CA PRO A 35 44.15 -29.19 10.11
C PRO A 35 44.71 -29.11 11.54
N TYR A 36 44.87 -27.92 12.12
CA TYR A 36 45.66 -27.69 13.33
C TYR A 36 44.90 -27.12 14.55
N GLU A 37 43.59 -27.37 14.67
CA GLU A 37 42.79 -26.93 15.84
C GLU A 37 41.98 -28.05 16.52
N LYS A 38 42.29 -29.32 16.21
CA LYS A 38 41.52 -30.50 16.68
C LYS A 38 41.90 -31.05 18.07
N ARG A 39 42.63 -30.30 18.92
CA ARG A 39 43.15 -30.81 20.22
C ARG A 39 42.86 -30.00 21.50
N LEU A 40 42.12 -28.89 21.45
CA LEU A 40 41.80 -28.09 22.65
C LEU A 40 40.29 -27.86 22.89
N SER A 41 39.50 -28.94 22.89
CA SER A 41 38.15 -28.95 23.50
C SER A 41 37.67 -30.33 23.97
N SER A 42 38.31 -31.42 23.53
CA SER A 42 37.84 -32.80 23.70
C SER A 42 38.00 -33.41 25.11
N ARG A 43 38.38 -32.63 26.13
CA ARG A 43 38.62 -33.13 27.50
C ARG A 43 37.49 -32.90 28.52
N ASN A 44 36.51 -32.02 28.26
CA ASN A 44 35.50 -31.66 29.29
C ASN A 44 34.03 -32.04 29.02
N THR A 45 33.72 -32.71 27.91
CA THR A 45 32.34 -33.14 27.56
C THR A 45 32.06 -34.64 27.75
N ARG A 46 32.96 -35.37 28.45
CA ARG A 46 32.73 -36.77 28.84
C ARG A 46 32.01 -36.91 30.20
N ARG A 47 30.75 -36.45 30.31
CA ARG A 47 29.85 -36.90 31.40
C ARG A 47 28.36 -36.63 31.12
N ASN A 48 27.69 -37.68 30.60
CA ASN A 48 26.26 -38.05 30.70
C ASN A 48 25.70 -38.58 29.37
N LYS A 49 25.84 -39.90 29.15
CA LYS A 49 25.04 -40.62 28.15
C LYS A 49 23.62 -40.83 28.70
N GLY A 50 22.72 -39.88 28.47
CA GLY A 50 21.30 -40.04 28.78
C GLY A 50 20.68 -41.23 28.04
N LYS A 51 19.67 -41.87 28.64
CA LYS A 51 18.89 -42.94 28.01
C LYS A 51 18.25 -42.41 26.73
N LYS A 52 18.54 -43.03 25.58
CA LYS A 52 17.93 -42.67 24.29
C LYS A 52 16.57 -43.35 24.15
N ILE A 53 15.55 -42.57 23.82
CA ILE A 53 14.20 -43.07 23.50
C ILE A 53 14.08 -43.13 21.96
N ARG A 54 13.59 -44.24 21.41
CA ARG A 54 13.27 -44.33 19.98
C ARG A 54 11.90 -43.67 19.75
N ILE A 55 11.87 -42.68 18.86
CA ILE A 55 10.66 -42.00 18.42
C ILE A 55 10.54 -42.13 16.90
N HIS A 56 9.31 -42.21 16.39
CA HIS A 56 9.03 -42.18 14.96
C HIS A 56 8.59 -40.77 14.59
N LEU A 57 9.30 -40.15 13.64
CA LEU A 57 9.03 -38.82 13.12
C LEU A 57 8.94 -38.92 11.60
N TYR A 58 7.87 -38.36 11.03
CA TYR A 58 7.75 -38.16 9.60
C TYR A 58 8.42 -36.84 9.24
N LEU A 59 9.32 -36.90 8.24
CA LEU A 59 10.02 -35.75 7.69
C LEU A 59 9.82 -35.77 6.18
N ASP A 60 9.82 -34.59 5.56
CA ASP A 60 9.69 -34.46 4.13
C ASP A 60 10.82 -35.21 3.39
N LYS A 61 10.45 -35.93 2.34
CA LYS A 61 11.36 -36.83 1.60
C LYS A 61 12.46 -36.05 0.90
N ASP A 62 12.14 -34.90 0.31
CA ASP A 62 13.05 -34.12 -0.50
C ASP A 62 14.00 -33.31 0.39
N VAL A 63 13.50 -32.79 1.52
CA VAL A 63 14.33 -32.20 2.59
C VAL A 63 15.33 -33.21 3.16
N VAL A 64 14.87 -34.45 3.46
CA VAL A 64 15.76 -35.52 3.93
C VAL A 64 16.77 -35.96 2.86
N GLY A 65 16.37 -35.97 1.58
CA GLY A 65 17.24 -36.26 0.45
C GLY A 65 18.36 -35.23 0.32
N ALA A 66 18.01 -33.94 0.26
CA ALA A 66 18.95 -32.83 0.14
C ALA A 66 19.95 -32.80 1.31
N LEU A 67 19.46 -32.88 2.55
CA LEU A 67 20.34 -32.86 3.74
C LEU A 67 21.31 -34.05 3.77
N ARG A 68 20.94 -35.22 3.23
CA ARG A 68 21.86 -36.36 3.10
C ARG A 68 22.89 -36.16 1.99
N ALA A 69 22.53 -35.55 0.88
CA ALA A 69 23.46 -35.20 -0.20
C ALA A 69 24.53 -34.21 0.30
N GLU A 70 24.13 -33.24 1.12
CA GLU A 70 25.01 -32.32 1.86
C GLU A 70 25.76 -32.96 3.05
N GLY A 71 25.73 -34.29 3.18
CA GLY A 71 26.51 -35.05 4.18
C GLY A 71 25.96 -35.02 5.62
N TYR A 72 24.78 -34.44 5.87
CA TYR A 72 24.23 -34.39 7.23
C TYR A 72 23.66 -35.73 7.69
N ASN A 73 24.11 -36.18 8.87
CA ASN A 73 23.44 -37.26 9.59
C ASN A 73 22.12 -36.71 10.18
N ILE A 74 20.99 -37.07 9.55
CA ILE A 74 19.64 -36.61 9.93
C ILE A 74 19.34 -36.83 11.42
N SER A 75 19.74 -37.97 11.99
CA SER A 75 19.51 -38.24 13.42
C SER A 75 20.34 -37.34 14.33
N ALA A 76 21.58 -37.00 13.95
CA ALA A 76 22.40 -36.06 14.70
C ALA A 76 21.88 -34.62 14.57
N LEU A 77 21.50 -34.21 13.36
CA LEU A 77 20.93 -32.89 13.07
C LEU A 77 19.59 -32.68 13.79
N ALA A 78 18.68 -33.64 13.72
CA ALA A 78 17.41 -33.60 14.44
C ALA A 78 17.63 -33.52 15.95
N ASN A 79 18.55 -34.32 16.52
CA ASN A 79 18.88 -34.20 17.95
C ASN A 79 19.49 -32.84 18.31
N LYS A 80 20.35 -32.26 17.47
CA LYS A 80 20.93 -30.92 17.67
C LYS A 80 19.84 -29.85 17.67
N LEU A 81 19.00 -29.81 16.64
CA LEU A 81 17.92 -28.83 16.51
C LEU A 81 16.87 -28.98 17.62
N LEU A 82 16.53 -30.21 18.00
CA LEU A 82 15.65 -30.48 19.15
C LEU A 82 16.28 -30.03 20.47
N TRP A 83 17.60 -30.15 20.66
CA TRP A 83 18.29 -29.63 21.83
C TRP A 83 18.34 -28.10 21.85
N GLU A 84 18.65 -27.45 20.73
CA GLU A 84 18.63 -25.99 20.60
C GLU A 84 17.22 -25.41 20.78
N HIS A 85 16.18 -26.15 20.39
CA HIS A 85 14.80 -25.78 20.67
C HIS A 85 14.41 -26.08 22.13
N LEU A 86 14.85 -27.20 22.69
CA LEU A 86 14.60 -27.57 24.08
C LEU A 86 15.26 -26.60 25.07
N GLU A 87 16.47 -26.12 24.80
CA GLU A 87 17.11 -25.08 25.63
C GLU A 87 16.38 -23.74 25.52
N ARG A 88 15.96 -23.33 24.30
CA ARG A 88 15.06 -22.17 24.14
C ARG A 88 13.77 -22.33 24.95
N VAL A 89 13.15 -23.51 24.95
CA VAL A 89 11.95 -23.82 25.74
C VAL A 89 12.24 -23.92 27.25
N ARG A 90 13.45 -24.34 27.66
CA ARG A 90 13.87 -24.40 29.08
C ARG A 90 14.10 -23.03 29.65
N VAL A 91 14.82 -22.16 28.94
CA VAL A 91 14.97 -20.73 29.30
C VAL A 91 13.60 -20.06 29.36
N MET A 92 12.71 -20.34 28.40
CA MET A 92 11.32 -19.86 28.44
C MET A 92 10.56 -20.38 29.68
N LYS A 93 10.78 -21.64 30.08
CA LYS A 93 10.10 -22.26 31.24
C LYS A 93 10.68 -21.88 32.59
N SER A 94 11.97 -21.56 32.71
CA SER A 94 12.55 -21.04 33.96
C SER A 94 12.03 -19.63 34.23
N VAL A 95 12.01 -18.77 33.21
CA VAL A 95 11.41 -17.42 33.27
C VAL A 95 9.91 -17.51 33.61
N VAL A 96 9.16 -18.43 33.00
CA VAL A 96 7.74 -18.65 33.36
C VAL A 96 7.57 -19.17 34.78
N ARG A 97 8.43 -20.07 35.28
CA ARG A 97 8.29 -20.64 36.64
C ARG A 97 8.57 -19.61 37.73
N GLU A 98 9.58 -18.75 37.56
CA GLU A 98 9.82 -17.62 38.49
C GLU A 98 8.66 -16.60 38.49
N MET A 99 7.79 -16.60 37.46
CA MET A 99 6.59 -15.77 37.40
C MET A 99 5.31 -16.44 37.95
N VAL A 100 5.33 -17.72 38.35
CA VAL A 100 4.15 -18.41 38.92
C VAL A 100 4.12 -18.34 40.45
N ASP A 101 5.28 -18.31 41.11
CA ASP A 101 5.37 -18.33 42.58
C ASP A 101 5.16 -16.94 43.24
N ARG A 102 4.79 -15.90 42.47
CA ARG A 102 4.47 -14.56 42.98
C ARG A 102 3.19 -13.98 42.36
N ALA A 103 2.19 -13.82 43.23
CA ALA A 103 0.88 -13.19 43.02
C ALA A 103 -0.14 -13.98 42.15
N GLY A 104 -1.20 -14.43 42.81
CA GLY A 104 -2.39 -15.00 42.14
C GLY A 104 -3.36 -13.92 41.65
N PHE A 105 -4.22 -14.30 40.71
CA PHE A 105 -5.40 -13.58 40.23
C PHE A 105 -5.20 -12.15 39.69
N GLU A 106 -4.82 -12.06 38.40
CA GLU A 106 -5.61 -11.30 37.40
C GLU A 106 -5.18 -11.62 35.94
N PRO A 107 -6.04 -12.24 35.11
CA PRO A 107 -5.65 -12.69 33.76
C PRO A 107 -6.06 -11.70 32.64
N ALA A 108 -5.22 -10.69 32.36
CA ALA A 108 -5.31 -9.91 31.11
C ALA A 108 -4.05 -9.09 30.73
N ALA A 109 -3.27 -8.64 31.71
CA ALA A 109 -2.24 -7.61 31.48
C ALA A 109 -1.00 -8.08 30.69
N SER A 110 -0.64 -9.38 30.80
CA SER A 110 0.62 -9.94 30.28
C SER A 110 0.49 -10.52 28.86
N ALA A 111 0.01 -9.72 27.91
CA ALA A 111 -0.01 -10.11 26.49
C ALA A 111 1.38 -9.99 25.83
N LEU A 112 2.23 -9.08 26.31
CA LEU A 112 3.59 -8.89 25.83
C LEU A 112 4.56 -9.38 26.91
N ARG A 113 5.45 -10.30 26.52
CA ARG A 113 6.41 -10.98 27.41
C ARG A 113 7.58 -10.05 27.79
N GLY A 114 7.29 -8.98 28.53
CA GLY A 114 8.25 -7.95 28.97
C GLY A 114 8.72 -6.97 27.88
N ILE A 115 8.62 -7.35 26.60
CA ILE A 115 9.06 -6.57 25.44
C ILE A 115 7.97 -5.58 25.01
N SER A 116 8.29 -4.29 25.04
CA SER A 116 7.41 -3.21 24.57
C SER A 116 7.35 -3.15 23.05
N ILE A 117 6.18 -2.86 22.46
CA ILE A 117 6.09 -2.55 21.01
C ILE A 117 6.92 -1.29 20.69
N SER A 118 7.07 -0.36 21.63
CA SER A 118 7.92 0.83 21.45
C SER A 118 9.40 0.49 21.34
N ASP A 119 9.85 -0.59 21.98
CA ASP A 119 11.24 -1.04 21.91
C ASP A 119 11.47 -1.83 20.62
N LEU A 120 10.54 -2.74 20.26
CA LEU A 120 10.54 -3.37 18.94
C LEU A 120 10.53 -2.36 17.78
N TYR A 121 9.89 -1.20 17.95
CA TYR A 121 9.90 -0.15 16.92
C TYR A 121 11.25 0.56 16.79
N LYS A 122 12.07 0.63 17.86
CA LYS A 122 13.45 1.11 17.78
C LYS A 122 14.32 0.08 17.04
N ASP A 123 14.14 -1.19 17.37
CA ASP A 123 14.97 -2.29 16.86
C ASP A 123 14.68 -2.62 15.38
N TYR A 124 13.41 -2.55 14.95
CA TYR A 124 12.96 -2.99 13.62
C TYR A 124 12.30 -1.87 12.78
N GLY A 125 12.43 -0.60 13.17
CA GLY A 125 11.74 0.51 12.52
C GLY A 125 12.15 0.75 11.06
N ASN A 126 13.41 0.48 10.73
CA ASN A 126 13.97 0.66 9.38
C ASN A 126 13.55 -0.47 8.44
N GLU A 127 13.63 -1.71 8.93
CA GLU A 127 13.17 -2.94 8.30
C GLU A 127 11.68 -2.83 7.97
N TYR A 128 10.88 -2.36 8.93
CA TYR A 128 9.47 -2.07 8.73
C TYR A 128 9.23 -1.04 7.64
N TYR A 129 9.98 0.08 7.61
CA TYR A 129 9.81 1.10 6.56
C TYR A 129 10.13 0.55 5.17
N ASN A 130 11.17 -0.28 5.05
CA ASN A 130 11.54 -0.93 3.80
C ASN A 130 10.48 -1.97 3.35
N TRP A 131 10.00 -2.82 4.25
CA TRP A 131 8.88 -3.74 4.02
C TRP A 131 7.59 -3.00 3.60
N LEU A 132 7.35 -1.83 4.17
CA LEU A 132 6.14 -1.04 3.94
C LEU A 132 6.12 -0.38 2.54
N LYS A 133 7.27 0.06 2.02
CA LYS A 133 7.40 0.68 0.69
C LYS A 133 6.89 -0.19 -0.46
N GLY A 134 7.06 -1.51 -0.36
CA GLY A 134 6.56 -2.45 -1.37
C GLY A 134 5.05 -2.69 -1.32
N ARG A 135 4.35 -2.22 -0.27
CA ARG A 135 2.97 -2.61 0.03
C ARG A 135 1.97 -1.46 0.03
N VAL A 136 2.42 -0.22 0.25
CA VAL A 136 1.56 0.98 0.26
C VAL A 136 2.22 2.13 -0.50
N THR A 137 1.43 3.17 -0.81
CA THR A 137 2.02 4.37 -1.43
C THR A 137 3.03 5.03 -0.50
N GLU A 138 4.09 5.61 -1.05
CA GLU A 138 5.13 6.33 -0.31
C GLU A 138 4.57 7.39 0.67
N ARG A 139 3.46 8.06 0.33
CA ARG A 139 2.74 8.96 1.24
C ARG A 139 2.15 8.24 2.45
N THR A 140 1.56 7.06 2.23
CA THR A 140 1.01 6.20 3.30
C THR A 140 2.12 5.62 4.17
N ALA A 141 3.25 5.24 3.57
CA ALA A 141 4.41 4.74 4.32
C ALA A 141 4.92 5.79 5.31
N ARG A 142 5.20 7.01 4.83
CA ARG A 142 5.58 8.16 5.67
C ARG A 142 4.52 8.54 6.71
N ASP A 143 3.23 8.50 6.36
CA ASP A 143 2.14 8.76 7.30
C ASP A 143 2.06 7.74 8.44
N TYR A 144 2.42 6.47 8.20
CA TYR A 144 2.45 5.42 9.23
C TYR A 144 3.72 5.47 10.07
N VAL A 145 4.90 5.61 9.44
CA VAL A 145 6.19 5.73 10.13
C VAL A 145 6.18 6.95 11.05
N SER A 146 5.80 8.14 10.56
CA SER A 146 5.77 9.34 11.39
C SER A 146 4.70 9.34 12.48
N ALA A 147 3.67 8.48 12.36
CA ALA A 147 2.72 8.24 13.44
C ALA A 147 3.31 7.29 14.50
N LEU A 148 4.05 6.26 14.08
CA LEU A 148 4.69 5.29 14.97
C LEU A 148 5.85 5.89 15.76
N GLU A 149 6.73 6.66 15.10
CA GLU A 149 7.80 7.43 15.76
C GLU A 149 7.24 8.26 16.92
N LYS A 150 6.21 9.07 16.64
CA LYS A 150 5.58 9.95 17.65
C LYS A 150 4.87 9.18 18.76
N LEU A 151 4.31 8.00 18.47
CA LEU A 151 3.64 7.17 19.46
C LEU A 151 4.66 6.48 20.38
N CYS A 152 5.68 5.84 19.78
CA CYS A 152 6.68 5.05 20.50
C CYS A 152 7.70 5.93 21.25
N ALA A 153 7.94 7.16 20.80
CA ALA A 153 8.74 8.15 21.54
C ALA A 153 8.01 8.72 22.77
N ARG A 154 6.67 8.72 22.78
CA ARG A 154 5.86 9.31 23.87
C ARG A 154 5.29 8.28 24.85
N TYR A 155 5.07 7.05 24.41
CA TYR A 155 4.43 5.99 25.19
C TYR A 155 5.26 4.71 25.17
N ARG A 156 5.38 4.06 26.34
CA ARG A 156 5.77 2.65 26.44
C ARG A 156 4.54 1.81 26.12
N LEU A 157 4.63 0.96 25.11
CA LEU A 157 3.53 0.14 24.60
C LEU A 157 3.77 -1.33 25.02
N ALA A 158 3.83 -1.59 26.34
CA ALA A 158 4.17 -2.91 26.90
C ALA A 158 2.96 -3.69 27.40
N THR A 159 1.78 -3.07 27.53
CA THR A 159 0.53 -3.73 27.96
C THR A 159 -0.65 -3.29 27.10
N LEU A 160 -1.75 -4.05 27.15
CA LEU A 160 -2.98 -3.70 26.45
C LEU A 160 -3.61 -2.40 26.97
N SER A 161 -3.41 -2.04 28.25
CA SER A 161 -3.88 -0.77 28.81
C SER A 161 -3.10 0.41 28.25
N GLU A 162 -1.77 0.38 28.34
CA GLU A 162 -0.90 1.43 27.77
C GLU A 162 -1.15 1.62 26.27
N ILE A 163 -1.33 0.54 25.51
CA ILE A 163 -1.65 0.61 24.08
C ILE A 163 -3.02 1.28 23.84
N LYS A 164 -4.02 0.97 24.67
CA LYS A 164 -5.35 1.59 24.58
C LYS A 164 -5.28 3.08 24.93
N GLU A 165 -4.60 3.43 26.02
CA GLU A 165 -4.40 4.79 26.51
C GLU A 165 -3.62 5.65 25.50
N ALA A 166 -2.53 5.14 24.93
CA ALA A 166 -1.77 5.80 23.88
C ALA A 166 -2.59 6.04 22.61
N ILE A 167 -3.47 5.10 22.24
CA ILE A 167 -4.39 5.27 21.10
C ILE A 167 -5.55 6.22 21.42
N GLU A 168 -5.99 6.28 22.68
CA GLU A 168 -7.00 7.22 23.17
C GLU A 168 -6.46 8.67 23.21
N SER A 169 -5.22 8.87 23.66
CA SER A 169 -4.56 10.18 23.73
C SER A 169 -4.35 10.82 22.34
N VAL A 170 -4.14 10.02 21.29
CA VAL A 170 -4.07 10.48 19.88
C VAL A 170 -5.45 10.49 19.19
N GLY A 171 -6.54 10.47 19.97
CA GLY A 171 -7.91 10.61 19.50
C GLY A 171 -8.42 9.46 18.61
N LYS A 172 -7.82 8.27 18.74
CA LYS A 172 -8.03 7.08 17.88
C LYS A 172 -7.85 7.38 16.39
N SER A 173 -6.90 8.27 16.08
CA SER A 173 -6.59 8.70 14.71
C SER A 173 -6.19 7.53 13.81
N GLU A 174 -6.78 7.49 12.60
CA GLU A 174 -6.64 6.38 11.66
C GLU A 174 -5.18 6.09 11.29
N LYS A 175 -4.31 7.11 11.20
CA LYS A 175 -2.88 6.94 10.87
C LYS A 175 -2.13 6.15 11.94
N TYR A 176 -2.32 6.51 13.21
CA TYR A 176 -1.69 5.84 14.35
C TYR A 176 -2.21 4.40 14.47
N VAL A 177 -3.53 4.22 14.40
CA VAL A 177 -4.15 2.90 14.52
C VAL A 177 -3.74 1.98 13.37
N LYS A 178 -3.80 2.44 12.11
CA LYS A 178 -3.40 1.61 10.96
C LYS A 178 -1.89 1.40 10.89
N GLY A 179 -1.08 2.41 11.23
CA GLY A 179 0.36 2.27 11.36
C GLY A 179 0.75 1.20 12.37
N LEU A 180 0.20 1.25 13.58
CA LEU A 180 0.48 0.26 14.63
C LEU A 180 -0.01 -1.14 14.25
N ARG A 181 -1.20 -1.28 13.67
CA ARG A 181 -1.67 -2.58 13.13
C ARG A 181 -0.77 -3.13 12.02
N SER A 182 -0.25 -2.25 11.16
CA SER A 182 0.66 -2.58 10.06
C SER A 182 2.01 -3.05 10.59
N PHE A 183 2.59 -2.34 11.57
CA PHE A 183 3.81 -2.75 12.26
C PHE A 183 3.65 -4.09 12.99
N ILE A 184 2.54 -4.31 13.70
CA ILE A 184 2.24 -5.60 14.33
C ILE A 184 2.12 -6.72 13.29
N SER A 185 1.58 -6.47 12.09
CA SER A 185 1.60 -7.48 11.02
C SER A 185 3.01 -7.76 10.50
N PHE A 186 3.85 -6.73 10.34
CA PHE A 186 5.25 -6.92 9.97
C PHE A 186 6.03 -7.73 11.02
N LEU A 187 5.81 -7.49 12.32
CA LEU A 187 6.43 -8.28 13.39
C LEU A 187 6.02 -9.76 13.36
N VAL A 188 4.79 -10.07 12.92
CA VAL A 188 4.34 -11.46 12.70
C VAL A 188 4.97 -12.05 11.45
N GLU A 189 5.02 -11.31 10.35
CA GLU A 189 5.67 -11.77 9.10
C GLU A 189 7.20 -11.94 9.24
N SER A 190 7.80 -11.36 10.28
CA SER A 190 9.23 -11.45 10.58
C SER A 190 9.53 -12.44 11.73
N ASP A 191 8.55 -13.24 12.16
CA ASP A 191 8.63 -14.20 13.29
C ASP A 191 9.03 -13.59 14.66
N VAL A 192 8.97 -12.26 14.80
CA VAL A 192 9.29 -11.52 16.05
C VAL A 192 8.12 -11.59 17.04
N LEU A 193 6.89 -11.67 16.54
CA LEU A 193 5.66 -11.70 17.34
C LEU A 193 4.73 -12.82 16.88
N ASP A 194 4.19 -13.61 17.80
CA ASP A 194 3.23 -14.65 17.43
C ASP A 194 1.86 -14.08 17.03
N SER A 195 1.16 -14.80 16.15
CA SER A 195 -0.13 -14.39 15.59
C SER A 195 -1.23 -14.24 16.65
N THR A 196 -1.23 -15.07 17.70
CA THR A 196 -2.24 -15.01 18.78
C THR A 196 -2.10 -13.70 19.56
N THR A 197 -0.88 -13.36 19.97
CA THR A 197 -0.55 -12.12 20.67
C THR A 197 -0.88 -10.91 19.79
N ALA A 198 -0.48 -10.95 18.51
CA ALA A 198 -0.76 -9.91 17.53
C ALA A 198 -2.27 -9.66 17.36
N ASP A 199 -3.09 -10.72 17.32
CA ASP A 199 -4.54 -10.60 17.21
C ASP A 199 -5.19 -10.02 18.47
N VAL A 200 -4.71 -10.40 19.66
CA VAL A 200 -5.17 -9.80 20.93
C VAL A 200 -4.90 -8.29 20.94
N ILE A 201 -3.69 -7.85 20.58
CA ILE A 201 -3.35 -6.42 20.47
C ILE A 201 -4.21 -5.75 19.39
N LYS A 202 -4.36 -6.37 18.22
CA LYS A 202 -5.19 -5.85 17.12
C LYS A 202 -6.67 -5.70 17.50
N ARG A 203 -7.19 -6.34 18.56
CA ARG A 203 -8.59 -6.13 19.01
C ARG A 203 -8.82 -4.75 19.64
N VAL A 204 -7.84 -4.18 20.35
CA VAL A 204 -7.99 -2.83 20.94
C VAL A 204 -7.77 -1.70 19.93
N LEU A 205 -7.04 -1.99 18.85
CA LEU A 205 -6.68 -1.04 17.78
C LEU A 205 -7.84 -0.78 16.81
N LYS A 206 -8.86 -0.04 17.29
CA LYS A 206 -10.05 0.39 16.52
C LYS A 206 -9.98 1.89 16.20
N PRO A 207 -9.93 2.31 14.91
CA PRO A 207 -9.87 3.72 14.55
C PRO A 207 -11.21 4.40 14.76
N LYS A 208 -11.20 5.71 15.05
CA LYS A 208 -12.42 6.53 15.10
C LYS A 208 -13.10 6.47 13.72
N ARG A 209 -14.40 6.12 13.69
CA ARG A 209 -15.19 6.19 12.45
C ARG A 209 -15.26 7.65 11.98
N SER A 210 -14.78 7.89 10.75
CA SER A 210 -14.91 9.20 10.10
C SER A 210 -16.29 9.31 9.48
N MET A 211 -17.08 10.29 9.90
CA MET A 211 -18.35 10.60 9.24
C MET A 211 -18.09 11.30 7.89
N PRO A 212 -18.83 10.96 6.82
CA PRO A 212 -18.77 11.71 5.57
C PRO A 212 -19.02 13.19 5.82
N ARG A 213 -18.11 14.06 5.37
CA ARG A 213 -18.26 15.52 5.51
C ARG A 213 -19.47 15.99 4.72
N GLN A 214 -20.53 16.41 5.41
CA GLN A 214 -21.72 17.01 4.80
C GLN A 214 -21.51 18.51 4.63
N VAL A 215 -20.80 18.88 3.57
CA VAL A 215 -20.65 20.27 3.13
C VAL A 215 -20.95 20.28 1.64
N PHE A 216 -21.91 21.11 1.28
CA PHE A 216 -22.35 21.43 -0.06
C PHE A 216 -22.07 22.92 -0.31
N ILE A 217 -22.05 23.32 -1.57
CA ILE A 217 -21.84 24.72 -2.00
C ILE A 217 -22.88 25.07 -3.06
N THR A 218 -23.25 26.34 -3.14
CA THR A 218 -24.13 26.87 -4.20
C THR A 218 -23.31 27.30 -5.43
N ASP A 219 -24.01 27.55 -6.53
CA ASP A 219 -23.42 28.05 -7.77
C ASP A 219 -22.83 29.46 -7.55
N ILE A 220 -23.46 30.27 -6.68
CA ILE A 220 -22.95 31.58 -6.25
C ILE A 220 -21.64 31.42 -5.46
N GLU A 221 -21.62 30.57 -4.42
CA GLU A 221 -20.40 30.32 -3.63
C GLU A 221 -19.26 29.76 -4.51
N LEU A 222 -19.58 28.93 -5.51
CA LEU A 222 -18.61 28.43 -6.47
C LEU A 222 -18.07 29.54 -7.39
N ARG A 223 -18.94 30.40 -7.91
CA ARG A 223 -18.59 31.51 -8.81
C ARG A 223 -17.75 32.58 -8.10
N GLU A 224 -18.09 32.91 -6.86
CA GLU A 224 -17.29 33.78 -5.98
C GLU A 224 -15.90 33.20 -5.72
N ALA A 225 -15.83 31.92 -5.31
CA ALA A 225 -14.57 31.23 -5.08
C ALA A 225 -13.72 31.16 -6.35
N TYR A 226 -14.33 30.90 -7.51
CA TYR A 226 -13.65 30.89 -8.81
C TYR A 226 -13.02 32.26 -9.08
N LYS A 227 -13.81 33.34 -9.04
CA LYS A 227 -13.30 34.71 -9.28
C LYS A 227 -12.17 35.08 -8.30
N ALA A 228 -12.35 34.82 -7.01
CA ALA A 228 -11.34 35.14 -5.98
C ALA A 228 -10.05 34.32 -6.12
N LEU A 229 -10.14 33.03 -6.46
CA LEU A 229 -8.97 32.15 -6.61
C LEU A 229 -8.21 32.43 -7.91
N VAL A 230 -8.91 32.70 -9.02
CA VAL A 230 -8.28 33.10 -10.29
C VAL A 230 -7.62 34.47 -10.17
N SER A 231 -8.26 35.45 -9.54
CA SER A 231 -7.65 36.76 -9.25
C SER A 231 -6.37 36.62 -8.39
N LYS A 232 -6.36 35.70 -7.42
CA LYS A 232 -5.22 35.50 -6.50
C LYS A 232 -4.05 34.68 -7.08
N TRP A 233 -4.34 33.68 -7.91
CA TRP A 233 -3.36 32.68 -8.35
C TRP A 233 -3.20 32.58 -9.88
N GLY A 234 -3.92 33.41 -10.64
CA GLY A 234 -3.81 33.52 -12.09
C GLY A 234 -4.27 32.28 -12.87
N PHE A 235 -3.78 32.21 -14.10
CA PHE A 235 -4.15 31.23 -15.12
C PHE A 235 -4.05 29.77 -14.67
N GLU A 236 -3.02 29.40 -13.92
CA GLU A 236 -2.86 28.01 -13.46
C GLU A 236 -3.97 27.57 -12.50
N ALA A 237 -4.52 28.50 -11.70
CA ALA A 237 -5.68 28.21 -10.86
C ALA A 237 -6.98 28.18 -11.68
N GLU A 238 -7.11 29.01 -12.71
CA GLU A 238 -8.21 28.93 -13.67
C GLU A 238 -8.27 27.55 -14.35
N VAL A 239 -7.15 27.08 -14.91
CA VAL A 239 -7.05 25.76 -15.55
C VAL A 239 -7.41 24.66 -14.56
N LEU A 240 -6.81 24.66 -13.36
CA LEU A 240 -7.11 23.68 -12.32
C LEU A 240 -8.59 23.67 -11.89
N LEU A 241 -9.18 24.85 -11.69
CA LEU A 241 -10.57 24.99 -11.26
C LEU A 241 -11.51 24.55 -12.38
N LYS A 242 -11.33 25.02 -13.62
CA LYS A 242 -12.11 24.57 -14.78
C LYS A 242 -12.01 23.05 -14.97
N THR A 243 -10.82 22.44 -14.88
CA THR A 243 -10.69 20.98 -14.93
C THR A 243 -11.52 20.27 -13.85
N LEU A 244 -11.50 20.75 -12.60
CA LEU A 244 -12.27 20.15 -11.50
C LEU A 244 -13.78 20.39 -11.60
N ILE A 245 -14.18 21.58 -12.06
CA ILE A 245 -15.57 22.00 -12.20
C ILE A 245 -16.22 21.29 -13.39
N PHE A 246 -15.51 21.12 -14.51
CA PHE A 246 -16.05 20.50 -15.72
C PHE A 246 -16.04 18.97 -15.70
N SER A 247 -15.02 18.33 -15.11
CA SER A 247 -14.91 16.86 -15.12
C SER A 247 -15.37 16.19 -13.83
N GLY A 248 -15.48 16.96 -12.73
CA GLY A 248 -15.81 16.43 -11.40
C GLY A 248 -14.78 15.43 -10.83
N ILE A 249 -13.57 15.28 -11.40
CA ILE A 249 -12.56 14.30 -10.94
C ILE A 249 -11.98 14.67 -9.56
N ARG A 250 -11.21 13.75 -8.96
CA ARG A 250 -10.55 13.99 -7.66
C ARG A 250 -9.33 14.88 -7.86
N LEU A 251 -8.99 15.72 -6.87
CA LEU A 251 -7.83 16.63 -6.92
C LEU A 251 -6.52 15.93 -7.33
N THR A 252 -6.24 14.74 -6.79
CA THR A 252 -5.05 13.97 -7.17
C THR A 252 -5.04 13.63 -8.66
N GLN A 253 -6.20 13.33 -9.24
CA GLN A 253 -6.35 12.92 -10.63
C GLN A 253 -6.31 14.13 -11.57
N ALA A 254 -6.82 15.29 -11.15
CA ALA A 254 -6.63 16.55 -11.86
C ALA A 254 -5.16 16.99 -11.88
N VAL A 255 -4.43 16.82 -10.77
CA VAL A 255 -2.98 17.09 -10.71
C VAL A 255 -2.20 16.12 -11.58
N ASP A 256 -2.44 14.80 -11.46
CA ASP A 256 -1.78 13.80 -12.30
C ASP A 256 -2.05 14.07 -13.80
N PHE A 257 -3.28 14.43 -14.17
CA PHE A 257 -3.69 14.79 -15.54
C PHE A 257 -3.00 16.07 -16.04
N LEU A 258 -3.14 17.20 -15.34
CA LEU A 258 -2.58 18.49 -15.78
C LEU A 258 -1.05 18.47 -15.88
N ASN A 259 -0.37 17.67 -15.05
CA ASN A 259 1.08 17.49 -15.11
C ASN A 259 1.55 16.54 -16.23
N THR A 260 0.65 15.85 -16.94
CA THR A 260 1.01 14.83 -17.96
C THR A 260 0.13 14.86 -19.24
N VAL A 261 -0.70 15.89 -19.39
CA VAL A 261 -1.66 16.00 -20.48
C VAL A 261 -0.98 16.07 -21.85
N ASP A 262 -1.52 15.28 -22.78
CA ASP A 262 -1.04 15.13 -24.14
C ASP A 262 -2.24 15.28 -25.09
N LYS A 263 -2.26 16.35 -25.89
CA LYS A 263 -3.41 16.69 -26.73
C LYS A 263 -3.74 15.62 -27.78
N SER A 264 -2.77 14.78 -28.17
CA SER A 264 -2.99 13.68 -29.12
C SER A 264 -3.93 12.58 -28.58
N LYS A 265 -4.16 12.55 -27.25
CA LYS A 265 -4.99 11.55 -26.57
C LYS A 265 -6.43 12.01 -26.31
N PHE A 266 -6.83 13.20 -26.78
CA PHE A 266 -8.22 13.63 -26.72
C PHE A 266 -9.07 12.89 -27.76
N TYR A 267 -10.15 12.27 -27.30
CA TYR A 267 -11.23 11.78 -28.15
C TYR A 267 -12.26 12.90 -28.30
N ILE A 268 -12.43 13.39 -29.52
CA ILE A 268 -13.50 14.33 -29.87
C ILE A 268 -14.82 13.55 -29.87
N VAL A 269 -15.75 13.96 -29.00
CA VAL A 269 -17.10 13.37 -28.94
C VAL A 269 -18.02 14.09 -29.93
N ASN A 270 -17.92 15.42 -29.97
CA ASN A 270 -18.59 16.32 -30.92
C ASN A 270 -17.94 17.71 -30.87
N ASP A 271 -18.63 18.74 -31.35
CA ASP A 271 -18.12 20.12 -31.36
C ASP A 271 -18.12 20.82 -30.00
N LEU A 272 -18.85 20.29 -29.01
CA LEU A 272 -18.91 20.83 -27.65
C LEU A 272 -18.04 20.07 -26.65
N VAL A 273 -17.80 18.78 -26.88
CA VAL A 273 -17.23 17.85 -25.88
C VAL A 273 -16.02 17.09 -26.39
N VAL A 274 -15.01 16.97 -25.52
CA VAL A 274 -13.94 15.97 -25.64
C VAL A 274 -13.85 15.11 -24.38
N ARG A 275 -13.27 13.92 -24.51
CA ARG A 275 -12.87 13.09 -23.38
C ARG A 275 -11.43 12.61 -23.47
N TYR A 276 -10.75 12.54 -22.33
CA TYR A 276 -9.38 12.05 -22.22
C TYR A 276 -9.35 10.71 -21.45
N PRO A 277 -8.54 9.71 -21.86
CA PRO A 277 -8.44 8.42 -21.18
C PRO A 277 -7.86 8.59 -19.77
N GLY A 278 -8.69 8.44 -18.75
CA GLY A 278 -8.32 8.72 -17.35
C GLY A 278 -7.70 7.53 -16.60
N MET A 279 -7.56 6.38 -17.25
CA MET A 279 -7.22 5.11 -16.58
C MET A 279 -5.85 5.15 -15.88
N SER A 280 -4.86 5.81 -16.47
CA SER A 280 -3.52 6.03 -15.90
C SER A 280 -3.54 6.81 -14.58
N PHE A 281 -4.59 7.58 -14.31
CA PHE A 281 -4.78 8.35 -13.08
C PHE A 281 -5.63 7.60 -12.03
N SER A 282 -5.94 6.33 -12.29
CA SER A 282 -6.66 5.46 -11.35
C SER A 282 -5.71 4.92 -10.27
N LYS A 283 -6.11 5.00 -8.99
CA LYS A 283 -5.28 4.52 -7.86
C LYS A 283 -6.10 3.59 -6.95
N GLY A 284 -5.77 2.31 -6.97
CA GLY A 284 -6.51 1.25 -6.27
C GLY A 284 -7.98 1.19 -6.71
N HIS A 285 -8.91 1.15 -5.75
CA HIS A 285 -10.35 1.17 -6.02
C HIS A 285 -10.89 2.52 -6.55
N LYS A 286 -10.07 3.58 -6.62
CA LYS A 286 -10.48 4.92 -7.10
C LYS A 286 -10.12 5.06 -8.58
N ARG A 287 -10.96 4.50 -9.46
CA ARG A 287 -10.82 4.65 -10.91
C ARG A 287 -11.33 5.99 -11.42
N VAL A 288 -10.86 6.39 -12.59
CA VAL A 288 -11.50 7.32 -13.53
C VAL A 288 -11.34 6.68 -14.91
N PHE A 289 -12.42 6.57 -15.67
CA PHE A 289 -12.41 5.98 -17.01
C PHE A 289 -12.09 7.04 -18.05
N TRP A 290 -12.85 8.14 -17.99
CA TRP A 290 -12.74 9.29 -18.88
C TRP A 290 -12.70 10.58 -18.07
N ILE A 291 -11.98 11.58 -18.58
CA ILE A 291 -12.05 12.96 -18.10
C ILE A 291 -12.79 13.75 -19.18
N TYR A 292 -14.05 14.09 -18.91
CA TYR A 292 -14.88 14.91 -19.80
C TYR A 292 -14.56 16.40 -19.61
N LEU A 293 -14.47 17.14 -20.72
CA LEU A 293 -14.22 18.58 -20.75
C LEU A 293 -14.97 19.24 -21.92
N PRO A 294 -15.34 20.53 -21.82
CA PRO A 294 -15.69 21.34 -22.99
C PRO A 294 -14.52 21.40 -23.98
N ARG A 295 -14.81 21.28 -25.27
CA ARG A 295 -13.80 21.26 -26.34
C ARG A 295 -13.01 22.57 -26.39
N ASP A 296 -13.70 23.71 -26.33
CA ASP A 296 -13.09 25.05 -26.35
C ASP A 296 -12.18 25.33 -25.14
N PHE A 297 -12.38 24.62 -24.02
CA PHE A 297 -11.47 24.64 -22.88
C PHE A 297 -10.29 23.68 -23.08
N ALA A 298 -10.53 22.46 -23.56
CA ALA A 298 -9.49 21.46 -23.81
C ALA A 298 -8.48 21.91 -24.89
N ASP A 299 -8.94 22.60 -25.93
CA ASP A 299 -8.09 23.16 -26.99
C ASP A 299 -7.10 24.21 -26.43
N LYS A 300 -7.52 24.96 -25.41
CA LYS A 300 -6.70 25.97 -24.70
C LYS A 300 -5.89 25.40 -23.53
N LEU A 301 -6.11 24.14 -23.18
CA LEU A 301 -5.48 23.51 -22.02
C LEU A 301 -3.99 23.30 -22.28
N VAL A 302 -3.17 23.53 -21.26
CA VAL A 302 -1.71 23.35 -21.31
C VAL A 302 -1.25 22.46 -20.16
N ARG A 303 -0.07 21.87 -20.31
CA ARG A 303 0.60 21.16 -19.22
C ARG A 303 0.99 22.16 -18.14
N LEU A 304 0.72 21.80 -16.88
CA LEU A 304 1.16 22.56 -15.71
C LEU A 304 2.28 21.83 -14.97
N GLU A 305 2.95 22.53 -14.05
CA GLU A 305 3.89 21.94 -13.09
C GLU A 305 3.41 22.19 -11.66
N ILE A 306 2.29 21.56 -11.29
CA ILE A 306 1.62 21.85 -10.01
C ILE A 306 1.75 20.69 -9.01
N SER A 307 2.17 21.00 -7.79
CA SER A 307 2.19 20.03 -6.69
C SER A 307 0.80 19.80 -6.09
N TYR A 308 0.56 18.63 -5.47
CA TYR A 308 -0.74 18.35 -4.83
C TYR A 308 -1.10 19.37 -3.72
N ASP A 309 -0.13 19.77 -2.90
CA ASP A 309 -0.40 20.69 -1.79
C ASP A 309 -0.58 22.14 -2.27
N GLU A 310 -0.01 22.50 -3.42
CA GLU A 310 -0.33 23.73 -4.13
C GLU A 310 -1.72 23.71 -4.76
N ALA A 311 -2.07 22.67 -5.51
CA ALA A 311 -3.40 22.50 -6.06
C ALA A 311 -4.48 22.51 -4.95
N ARG A 312 -4.15 22.00 -3.76
CA ARG A 312 -5.00 22.08 -2.55
C ARG A 312 -5.11 23.51 -1.99
N ARG A 313 -4.08 24.34 -2.08
CA ARG A 313 -4.14 25.77 -1.70
C ARG A 313 -4.96 26.57 -2.72
N ARG A 314 -4.70 26.38 -4.02
CA ARG A 314 -5.32 27.08 -5.14
C ARG A 314 -6.79 26.72 -5.39
N THR A 315 -7.33 25.70 -4.71
CA THR A 315 -8.75 25.30 -4.78
C THR A 315 -9.56 25.63 -3.54
N ARG A 316 -8.98 26.29 -2.52
CA ARG A 316 -9.64 26.51 -1.22
C ARG A 316 -10.04 27.97 -0.99
N TYR A 317 -11.35 28.22 -0.92
CA TYR A 317 -11.93 29.52 -0.56
C TYR A 317 -13.25 29.31 0.18
N GLY A 318 -13.38 29.81 1.42
CA GLY A 318 -14.57 29.56 2.26
C GLY A 318 -14.91 28.07 2.40
N LYS A 319 -16.13 27.68 2.00
CA LYS A 319 -16.60 26.27 1.91
C LYS A 319 -16.10 25.54 0.66
N VAL A 320 -15.61 26.26 -0.35
CA VAL A 320 -15.13 25.71 -1.62
C VAL A 320 -13.76 25.06 -1.44
N SER A 321 -13.65 23.87 -2.03
CA SER A 321 -12.50 22.97 -2.03
C SER A 321 -12.69 21.97 -3.16
N ALA A 322 -11.64 21.36 -3.68
CA ALA A 322 -11.78 20.30 -4.69
C ALA A 322 -12.73 19.14 -4.27
N ASN A 323 -12.92 18.88 -2.96
CA ASN A 323 -13.91 17.90 -2.50
C ASN A 323 -15.35 18.40 -2.56
N THR A 324 -15.60 19.69 -2.32
CA THR A 324 -16.94 20.29 -2.38
C THR A 324 -17.32 20.64 -3.81
N ILE A 325 -16.38 21.06 -4.67
CA ILE A 325 -16.56 21.17 -6.14
C ILE A 325 -17.02 19.82 -6.71
N ARG A 326 -16.36 18.71 -6.38
CA ARG A 326 -16.76 17.37 -6.83
C ARG A 326 -18.17 16.95 -6.36
N LYS A 327 -18.61 17.38 -5.17
CA LYS A 327 -20.00 17.11 -4.71
C LYS A 327 -20.99 17.97 -5.47
N TRP A 328 -20.69 19.26 -5.58
CA TRP A 328 -21.47 20.21 -6.37
C TRP A 328 -21.68 19.71 -7.80
N HIS A 329 -20.62 19.27 -8.49
CA HIS A 329 -20.75 18.71 -9.85
C HIS A 329 -21.66 17.49 -9.88
N TYR A 330 -21.56 16.58 -8.90
CA TYR A 330 -22.46 15.42 -8.82
C TYR A 330 -23.93 15.86 -8.64
N THR A 331 -24.18 16.84 -7.76
CA THR A 331 -25.51 17.45 -7.58
C THR A 331 -25.98 18.20 -8.84
N PHE A 332 -25.09 18.86 -9.58
CA PHE A 332 -25.38 19.52 -10.85
C PHE A 332 -25.82 18.50 -11.91
N LEU A 333 -25.10 17.37 -12.06
CA LEU A 333 -25.49 16.29 -12.96
C LEU A 333 -26.92 15.80 -12.65
N LEU A 334 -27.21 15.50 -11.39
CA LEU A 334 -28.54 15.01 -10.99
C LEU A 334 -29.65 16.06 -11.18
N LYS A 335 -29.37 17.34 -10.90
CA LYS A 335 -30.33 18.45 -11.17
C LYS A 335 -30.64 18.62 -12.66
N ASN A 336 -29.71 18.27 -13.53
CA ASN A 336 -29.89 18.26 -14.99
C ASN A 336 -30.34 16.89 -15.52
N ASN A 337 -31.02 16.09 -14.69
CA ASN A 337 -31.62 14.79 -15.02
C ASN A 337 -30.65 13.69 -15.50
N VAL A 338 -29.34 13.85 -15.32
CA VAL A 338 -28.36 12.80 -15.64
C VAL A 338 -28.58 11.60 -14.71
N PRO A 339 -28.77 10.37 -15.24
CA PRO A 339 -28.96 9.18 -14.41
C PRO A 339 -27.80 8.98 -13.43
N GLY A 340 -28.10 8.58 -12.19
CA GLY A 340 -27.10 8.48 -11.13
C GLY A 340 -25.91 7.57 -11.46
N GLU A 341 -26.15 6.49 -12.20
CA GLU A 341 -25.10 5.58 -12.67
C GLU A 341 -24.16 6.24 -13.70
N VAL A 342 -24.71 7.03 -14.63
CA VAL A 342 -23.95 7.82 -15.61
C VAL A 342 -23.16 8.92 -14.90
N ALA A 343 -23.76 9.58 -13.90
CA ALA A 343 -23.08 10.57 -13.06
C ALA A 343 -21.94 9.97 -12.22
N ASP A 344 -22.13 8.76 -11.70
CA ASP A 344 -21.08 7.99 -11.03
C ASP A 344 -19.99 7.54 -12.02
N PHE A 345 -20.33 7.17 -13.25
CA PHE A 345 -19.36 6.81 -14.29
C PHE A 345 -18.50 8.02 -14.71
N ILE A 346 -19.12 9.16 -15.06
CA ILE A 346 -18.44 10.43 -15.39
C ILE A 346 -17.46 10.82 -14.27
N GLN A 347 -17.86 10.73 -13.01
CA GLN A 347 -16.98 11.07 -11.89
C GLN A 347 -15.95 9.97 -11.52
N GLY A 348 -15.97 8.77 -12.12
CA GLY A 348 -15.12 7.67 -11.68
C GLY A 348 -15.46 7.19 -10.26
N ARG A 349 -16.73 6.90 -10.02
CA ARG A 349 -17.29 6.27 -8.80
C ARG A 349 -17.83 4.86 -9.07
N ALA A 350 -18.08 4.52 -10.33
CA ALA A 350 -18.54 3.22 -10.79
C ALA A 350 -17.70 2.04 -10.24
N GLN A 351 -18.36 0.89 -10.02
CA GLN A 351 -17.79 -0.25 -9.31
C GLN A 351 -16.76 -1.04 -10.12
N LYS A 352 -15.96 -1.85 -9.43
CA LYS A 352 -14.85 -2.65 -10.01
C LYS A 352 -15.32 -3.73 -11.00
N ASN A 353 -16.52 -4.28 -10.81
CA ASN A 353 -16.99 -5.52 -11.43
C ASN A 353 -18.02 -5.32 -12.54
N ILE A 354 -18.15 -4.10 -13.07
CA ILE A 354 -18.95 -3.85 -14.28
C ILE A 354 -18.31 -4.60 -15.46
N GLY A 355 -19.12 -5.31 -16.25
CA GLY A 355 -18.65 -6.03 -17.44
C GLY A 355 -18.38 -5.09 -18.62
N GLU A 356 -17.53 -5.53 -19.56
CA GLU A 356 -17.07 -4.72 -20.71
C GLU A 356 -18.22 -4.10 -21.54
N ARG A 357 -19.26 -4.90 -21.83
CA ARG A 357 -20.47 -4.40 -22.54
C ARG A 357 -21.17 -3.27 -21.79
N HIS A 358 -21.23 -3.35 -20.46
CA HIS A 358 -21.87 -2.32 -19.64
C HIS A 358 -20.97 -1.07 -19.51
N TYR A 359 -19.64 -1.20 -19.53
CA TYR A 359 -18.74 -0.03 -19.70
C TYR A 359 -18.88 0.66 -21.06
N ALA A 360 -19.03 -0.09 -22.15
CA ALA A 360 -19.25 0.47 -23.48
C ALA A 360 -20.56 1.29 -23.51
N ASN A 361 -21.66 0.70 -23.01
CA ASN A 361 -22.94 1.39 -22.89
C ASN A 361 -22.86 2.64 -22.00
N LEU A 362 -22.20 2.56 -20.84
CA LEU A 362 -22.01 3.72 -19.96
C LEU A 362 -21.14 4.82 -20.60
N THR A 363 -20.22 4.47 -21.49
CA THR A 363 -19.43 5.46 -22.24
C THR A 363 -20.30 6.20 -23.24
N ILE A 364 -21.14 5.50 -24.01
CA ILE A 364 -22.10 6.11 -24.95
C ILE A 364 -23.07 7.03 -24.19
N LEU A 365 -23.67 6.54 -23.10
CA LEU A 365 -24.59 7.33 -22.28
C LEU A 365 -23.90 8.56 -21.65
N ALA A 366 -22.65 8.44 -21.21
CA ALA A 366 -21.91 9.58 -20.68
C ALA A 366 -21.56 10.62 -21.74
N ASP A 367 -21.19 10.17 -22.96
CA ASP A 367 -20.97 11.05 -24.12
C ASP A 367 -22.24 11.84 -24.46
N GLU A 368 -23.40 11.17 -24.55
CA GLU A 368 -24.69 11.81 -24.79
C GLU A 368 -25.10 12.78 -23.67
N TRP A 369 -25.07 12.33 -22.41
CA TRP A 369 -25.55 13.13 -21.28
C TRP A 369 -24.65 14.32 -20.99
N TYR A 370 -23.32 14.17 -21.09
CA TYR A 370 -22.40 15.29 -20.91
C TYR A 370 -22.58 16.35 -22.01
N SER A 371 -22.81 15.91 -23.26
CA SER A 371 -23.08 16.83 -24.38
C SER A 371 -24.36 17.66 -24.21
N LYS A 372 -25.38 17.13 -23.53
CA LYS A 372 -26.65 17.86 -23.26
C LYS A 372 -26.50 18.96 -22.20
N ILE A 373 -25.47 18.91 -21.36
CA ILE A 373 -25.36 19.77 -20.15
C ILE A 373 -24.11 20.66 -20.14
N VAL A 374 -23.16 20.45 -21.07
CA VAL A 374 -21.85 21.11 -21.04
C VAL A 374 -21.95 22.64 -21.10
N ASP A 375 -22.91 23.17 -21.86
CA ASP A 375 -23.13 24.62 -21.94
C ASP A 375 -23.75 25.19 -20.66
N GLU A 376 -24.70 24.49 -20.03
CA GLU A 376 -25.22 24.91 -18.72
C GLU A 376 -24.12 24.87 -17.64
N LEU A 377 -23.22 23.90 -17.72
CA LEU A 377 -22.06 23.79 -16.83
C LEU A 377 -21.05 24.95 -17.04
N LYS A 378 -20.98 25.53 -18.24
CA LYS A 378 -20.22 26.76 -18.54
C LYS A 378 -20.93 28.01 -18.01
N ARG A 379 -22.25 28.16 -18.23
CA ARG A 379 -23.06 29.32 -17.77
C ARG A 379 -22.98 29.55 -16.25
N VAL A 380 -22.82 28.49 -15.47
CA VAL A 380 -22.55 28.59 -14.01
C VAL A 380 -21.37 29.53 -13.70
N LEU A 381 -20.28 29.45 -14.47
CA LEU A 381 -19.10 30.30 -14.28
C LEU A 381 -19.27 31.69 -14.87
N GLU A 382 -19.96 31.79 -16.00
CA GLU A 382 -20.07 33.03 -16.80
C GLU A 382 -20.94 34.09 -16.13
N GLY A 383 -21.94 33.69 -15.33
CA GLY A 383 -22.79 34.65 -14.64
C GLY A 383 -24.24 34.68 -15.11
N GLY A 384 -24.76 33.58 -15.66
CA GLY A 384 -26.17 33.45 -16.01
C GLY A 384 -27.10 33.72 -14.85
#